data_AF-A0A4U1JUP1-F1
#
_entry.id   AF-A0A4U1JUP1-F1
#
_cell.length_a   1.000
_cell.length_b   1.000
_cell.length_c   1.000
_cell.angle_alpha   90.00
_cell.angle_beta   90.00
_cell.angle_gamma   90.00
#
_symmetry.space_group_name_H-M   'P 1'
#
loop_
_entity.id
_entity.type
_entity.pdbx_description
1 polymer ?
#
loop_
_entity_poly.entity_id
_entity_poly.type
_entity_poly.pdbx_seq_one_letter_code
_entity_poly.pdbx_strand_id
1 'polypeptide(L)'
;MLDISNQTALEAIEAAIKIKSYKRDKGPEIENVLKIGKLMSDLAKVTPSKKVLGLGLKKKYPEIAEISSCSRSNCRWLYESLSGERDTDILDVLGVSQIEDFKSRNATVIRREYNKRRKEV
;
A
#
# COMPACT_ATOMS: atom_id res chain seq x y z
N MET A 1 -23.33 -14.79 4.75
CA MET A 1 -22.09 -14.09 5.15
C MET A 1 -21.49 -13.50 3.89
N LEU A 2 -21.52 -12.18 3.73
CA LEU A 2 -20.67 -11.54 2.72
C LEU A 2 -19.24 -11.59 3.29
N ASP A 3 -18.38 -12.37 2.64
CA ASP A 3 -16.99 -12.58 3.06
C ASP A 3 -16.28 -11.24 3.30
N ILE A 4 -15.60 -11.10 4.43
CA ILE A 4 -14.77 -9.93 4.78
C ILE A 4 -13.73 -9.63 3.68
N SER A 5 -13.35 -10.67 2.92
CA SER A 5 -12.49 -10.59 1.73
C SER A 5 -13.12 -9.82 0.56
N ASN A 6 -14.46 -9.84 0.40
CA ASN A 6 -15.15 -9.10 -0.66
C ASN A 6 -15.22 -7.60 -0.34
N GLN A 7 -15.50 -7.23 0.91
CA GLN A 7 -15.55 -5.82 1.31
C GLN A 7 -14.18 -5.14 1.17
N THR A 8 -13.12 -5.80 1.65
CA THR A 8 -11.74 -5.30 1.54
C THR A 8 -11.32 -5.12 0.07
N ALA A 9 -11.75 -6.02 -0.80
CA ALA A 9 -11.47 -5.92 -2.24
C ALA A 9 -12.22 -4.75 -2.89
N LEU A 10 -13.50 -4.54 -2.58
CA LEU A 10 -14.29 -3.43 -3.10
C LEU A 10 -13.69 -2.07 -2.72
N GLU A 11 -13.35 -1.89 -1.45
CA GLU A 11 -12.70 -0.66 -0.96
C GLU A 11 -11.35 -0.41 -1.63
N ALA A 12 -10.58 -1.47 -1.88
CA ALA A 12 -9.30 -1.37 -2.57
C ALA A 12 -9.46 -1.03 -4.06
N ILE A 13 -10.51 -1.49 -4.72
CA ILE A 13 -10.84 -1.14 -6.12
C ILE A 13 -11.21 0.35 -6.19
N GLU A 14 -12.10 0.82 -5.32
CA GLU A 14 -12.46 2.24 -5.25
C GLU A 14 -11.23 3.12 -4.98
N ALA A 15 -10.38 2.69 -4.05
CA ALA A 15 -9.11 3.35 -3.78
C ALA A 15 -8.21 3.37 -5.02
N ALA A 16 -8.09 2.27 -5.77
CA ALA A 16 -7.29 2.21 -6.98
C ALA A 16 -7.77 3.20 -8.06
N ILE A 17 -9.08 3.31 -8.24
CA ILE A 17 -9.69 4.29 -9.16
C ILE A 17 -9.32 5.72 -8.73
N LYS A 18 -9.47 6.04 -7.43
CA LYS A 18 -9.10 7.36 -6.88
C LYS A 18 -7.60 7.67 -7.05
N ILE A 19 -6.74 6.67 -6.85
CA ILE A 19 -5.28 6.78 -7.09
C ILE A 19 -4.96 6.94 -8.57
N LYS A 20 -5.80 6.50 -9.50
CA LYS A 20 -5.57 6.78 -10.93
C LYS A 20 -5.95 8.21 -11.30
N SER A 21 -6.96 8.77 -10.63
CA SER A 21 -7.52 10.09 -10.95
C SER A 21 -6.87 11.27 -10.21
N TYR A 22 -5.93 11.06 -9.27
CA TYR A 22 -5.39 12.18 -8.49
C TYR A 22 -4.49 13.10 -9.33
N LYS A 23 -4.56 14.40 -9.05
CA LYS A 23 -3.66 15.40 -9.63
C LYS A 23 -2.28 15.30 -8.96
N ARG A 24 -1.21 15.28 -9.77
CA ARG A 24 0.19 14.98 -9.34
C ARG A 24 0.68 15.80 -8.14
N ASP A 25 0.18 17.01 -7.98
CA ASP A 25 0.50 17.99 -6.93
C ASP A 25 0.08 17.57 -5.52
N LYS A 26 -1.01 16.82 -5.35
CA LYS A 26 -1.52 16.43 -4.02
C LYS A 26 -1.10 15.02 -3.57
N GLY A 27 -0.68 14.17 -4.51
CA GLY A 27 -0.49 12.75 -4.25
C GLY A 27 -1.80 12.01 -3.94
N PRO A 28 -1.77 10.68 -3.84
CA PRO A 28 -2.94 9.92 -3.41
C PRO A 28 -3.20 10.17 -1.91
N GLU A 29 -4.46 10.08 -1.49
CA GLU A 29 -4.78 10.09 -0.05
C GLU A 29 -4.20 8.84 0.62
N ILE A 30 -3.71 9.02 1.84
CA ILE A 30 -3.04 7.94 2.58
C ILE A 30 -3.99 6.77 2.84
N GLU A 31 -5.27 7.05 3.13
CA GLU A 31 -6.28 6.02 3.34
C GLU A 31 -6.45 5.10 2.12
N ASN A 32 -6.47 5.67 0.90
CA ASN A 32 -6.56 4.89 -0.33
C ASN A 32 -5.30 4.02 -0.54
N VAL A 33 -4.13 4.56 -0.19
CA VAL A 33 -2.87 3.80 -0.21
C VAL A 33 -2.94 2.61 0.74
N LEU A 34 -3.45 2.80 1.96
CA LEU A 34 -3.56 1.75 2.98
C LEU A 34 -4.60 0.69 2.61
N LYS A 35 -5.74 1.06 2.00
CA LYS A 35 -6.75 0.11 1.51
C LYS A 35 -6.17 -0.87 0.49
N ILE A 36 -5.39 -0.38 -0.46
CA ILE A 36 -4.67 -1.23 -1.43
C ILE A 36 -3.60 -2.06 -0.71
N GLY A 37 -2.86 -1.45 0.23
CA GLY A 37 -1.84 -2.13 1.01
C GLY A 37 -2.39 -3.33 1.77
N LYS A 38 -3.54 -3.18 2.42
CA LYS A 38 -4.26 -4.23 3.14
C LYS A 38 -4.61 -5.40 2.23
N LEU A 39 -5.31 -5.16 1.12
CA LEU A 39 -5.64 -6.23 0.17
C LEU A 39 -4.38 -6.94 -0.34
N MET A 40 -3.33 -6.18 -0.66
CA MET A 40 -2.08 -6.76 -1.14
C MET A 40 -1.36 -7.59 -0.07
N SER A 41 -1.47 -7.24 1.21
CA SER A 41 -0.97 -8.05 2.34
C SER A 41 -1.78 -9.34 2.47
N ASP A 42 -3.10 -9.24 2.49
CA ASP A 42 -4.01 -10.39 2.61
C ASP A 42 -3.81 -11.39 1.47
N LEU A 43 -3.77 -10.90 0.22
CA LEU A 43 -3.53 -11.74 -0.96
C LEU A 43 -2.15 -12.38 -0.93
N ALA A 44 -1.14 -11.72 -0.37
CA ALA A 44 0.20 -12.28 -0.28
C ALA A 44 0.33 -13.39 0.77
N LYS A 45 -0.48 -13.38 1.82
CA LYS A 45 -0.53 -14.45 2.84
C LYS A 45 -1.08 -15.76 2.26
N VAL A 46 -2.01 -15.67 1.31
CA VAL A 46 -2.68 -16.83 0.71
C VAL A 46 -2.12 -17.26 -0.65
N THR A 47 -1.27 -16.44 -1.28
CA THR A 47 -0.76 -16.72 -2.63
C THR A 47 0.70 -17.22 -2.57
N PRO A 48 1.01 -18.38 -3.19
CA PRO A 48 2.33 -19.01 -3.07
C PRO A 48 3.47 -18.26 -3.76
N SER A 49 3.18 -17.39 -4.75
CA SER A 49 4.22 -16.61 -5.41
C SER A 49 3.72 -15.28 -5.96
N LYS A 50 4.66 -14.34 -6.14
CA LYS A 50 4.41 -13.02 -6.75
C LYS A 50 3.88 -13.13 -8.18
N LYS A 51 4.28 -14.16 -8.94
CA LYS A 51 3.82 -14.41 -10.31
C LYS A 51 2.35 -14.82 -10.34
N VAL A 52 1.98 -15.76 -9.48
CA VAL A 52 0.58 -16.21 -9.33
C VAL A 52 -0.30 -15.04 -8.85
N LEU A 53 0.18 -14.24 -7.91
CA LEU A 53 -0.52 -13.05 -7.43
C LEU A 53 -0.79 -12.06 -8.56
N GLY A 54 0.21 -11.79 -9.41
CA GLY A 54 0.06 -10.90 -10.55
C GLY A 54 -0.99 -11.37 -11.56
N LEU A 55 -1.03 -12.68 -11.85
CA LEU A 55 -2.05 -13.29 -12.72
C LEU A 55 -3.45 -13.23 -12.07
N GLY A 56 -3.54 -13.53 -10.78
CA GLY A 56 -4.78 -13.46 -10.01
C GLY A 56 -5.38 -12.06 -9.98
N LEU A 57 -4.54 -11.03 -9.77
CA LEU A 57 -4.95 -9.63 -9.81
C LEU A 57 -5.51 -9.24 -11.19
N LYS A 58 -4.83 -9.60 -12.29
CA LYS A 58 -5.34 -9.29 -13.63
C LYS A 58 -6.71 -9.91 -13.93
N LYS A 59 -6.98 -11.08 -13.36
CA LYS A 59 -8.26 -11.80 -13.57
C LYS A 59 -9.37 -11.31 -12.66
N LYS A 60 -9.07 -11.03 -11.38
CA LYS A 60 -10.08 -10.74 -10.35
C LYS A 60 -10.22 -9.25 -10.02
N TYR A 61 -9.15 -8.46 -10.16
CA TYR A 61 -9.05 -7.08 -9.70
C TYR A 61 -8.24 -6.23 -10.71
N PRO A 62 -8.74 -6.07 -11.95
CA PRO A 62 -7.99 -5.43 -13.03
C PRO A 62 -7.56 -3.99 -12.71
N GLU A 63 -8.38 -3.22 -11.99
CA GLU A 63 -8.10 -1.83 -11.57
C GLU A 63 -6.86 -1.77 -10.67
N ILE A 64 -6.71 -2.75 -9.79
CA ILE A 64 -5.53 -2.87 -8.93
C ILE A 64 -4.33 -3.35 -9.75
N ALA A 65 -4.54 -4.21 -10.75
CA ALA A 65 -3.48 -4.69 -11.63
C ALA A 65 -2.89 -3.60 -12.53
N GLU A 66 -3.66 -2.56 -12.87
CA GLU A 66 -3.20 -1.37 -13.60
C GLU A 66 -2.17 -0.56 -12.80
N ILE A 67 -2.23 -0.61 -11.48
CA ILE A 67 -1.23 0.02 -10.63
C ILE A 67 0.10 -0.73 -10.81
N SER A 68 1.19 0.03 -10.94
CA SER A 68 2.52 -0.56 -11.11
C SER A 68 2.83 -1.55 -9.98
N SER A 69 3.54 -2.63 -10.30
CA SER A 69 3.93 -3.64 -9.31
C SER A 69 4.75 -3.04 -8.17
N CYS A 70 5.59 -2.06 -8.47
CA CYS A 70 6.37 -1.30 -7.48
C CYS A 70 5.46 -0.52 -6.54
N SER A 71 4.49 0.23 -7.08
CA SER A 71 3.53 1.01 -6.28
C SER A 71 2.72 0.10 -5.36
N ARG A 72 2.17 -1.02 -5.87
CA ARG A 72 1.46 -2.01 -5.04
C ARG A 72 2.31 -2.59 -3.92
N SER A 73 3.57 -2.90 -4.22
CA SER A 73 4.54 -3.39 -3.23
C SER A 73 4.82 -2.35 -2.14
N ASN A 74 4.89 -1.07 -2.51
CA ASN A 74 5.09 0.02 -1.55
C ASN A 74 3.84 0.28 -0.70
N CYS A 75 2.63 0.23 -1.28
CA CYS A 75 1.38 0.31 -0.51
C CYS A 75 1.30 -0.82 0.52
N ARG A 76 1.62 -2.05 0.10
CA ARG A 76 1.67 -3.23 0.98
C ARG A 76 2.67 -3.02 2.12
N TRP A 77 3.90 -2.64 1.79
CA TRP A 77 4.94 -2.37 2.79
C TRP A 77 4.46 -1.34 3.82
N LEU A 78 3.90 -0.22 3.36
CA LEU A 78 3.43 0.82 4.27
C LEU A 78 2.32 0.32 5.21
N TYR A 79 1.37 -0.45 4.68
CA TYR A 79 0.32 -1.05 5.51
C TYR A 79 0.90 -2.02 6.54
N GLU A 80 1.76 -2.95 6.12
CA GLU A 80 2.42 -3.91 7.02
C GLU A 80 3.26 -3.20 8.08
N SER A 81 3.82 -2.03 7.75
CA SER A 81 4.58 -1.22 8.69
C SER A 81 3.75 -0.55 9.76
N LEU A 82 2.62 0.03 9.37
CA LEU A 82 1.71 0.67 10.31
C LEU A 82 0.87 -0.34 11.10
N SER A 83 0.69 -1.56 10.59
CA SER A 83 0.02 -2.65 11.31
C SER A 83 0.93 -3.40 12.27
N GLY A 84 2.23 -3.10 12.29
CA GLY A 84 3.21 -3.76 13.16
C GLY A 84 3.70 -5.12 12.64
N GLU A 85 3.38 -5.49 11.40
CA GLU A 85 3.83 -6.76 10.79
C GLU A 85 5.29 -6.69 10.30
N ARG A 86 5.85 -5.49 10.08
CA ARG A 86 7.19 -5.30 9.50
C ARG A 86 7.72 -3.89 9.78
N ASP A 87 9.04 -3.65 9.93
CA ASP A 87 9.60 -2.28 9.97
C ASP A 87 8.81 -1.38 10.96
N THR A 88 8.59 -1.87 12.17
CA THR A 88 7.64 -1.31 13.17
C THR A 88 8.08 0.03 13.74
N ASP A 89 9.34 0.40 13.51
CA ASP A 89 9.99 1.66 13.85
C ASP A 89 9.74 2.76 12.80
N ILE A 90 8.87 2.51 11.80
CA ILE A 90 8.65 3.44 10.67
C ILE A 90 8.35 4.88 11.12
N LEU A 91 7.50 5.07 12.12
CA LEU A 91 7.10 6.41 12.60
C LEU A 91 8.27 7.10 13.30
N ASP A 92 9.02 6.38 14.13
CA ASP A 92 10.20 6.88 14.84
C ASP A 92 11.30 7.26 13.85
N VAL A 93 11.61 6.39 12.89
CA VAL A 93 12.61 6.65 11.85
C VAL A 93 12.22 7.86 11.00
N LEU A 94 10.93 8.01 10.69
CA LEU A 94 10.42 9.16 9.95
C LEU A 94 10.24 10.42 10.82
N GLY A 95 10.41 10.32 12.14
CA GLY A 95 10.29 11.43 13.08
C GLY A 95 8.89 12.05 13.08
N VAL A 96 7.85 11.22 12.96
CA VAL A 96 6.44 11.65 12.93
C VAL A 96 5.61 10.84 13.92
N SER A 97 4.57 11.45 14.50
CA SER A 97 3.67 10.75 15.42
C SER A 97 2.60 9.94 14.67
N GLN A 98 2.17 10.43 13.51
CA GLN A 98 1.22 9.78 12.61
C GLN A 98 1.75 9.82 11.18
N ILE A 99 1.33 8.87 10.34
CA ILE A 99 1.85 8.81 8.97
C ILE A 99 1.35 9.99 8.12
N GLU A 100 0.20 10.53 8.48
CA GLU A 100 -0.44 11.72 7.90
C GLU A 100 0.42 12.98 8.06
N ASP A 101 1.24 13.04 9.11
CA ASP A 101 2.14 14.17 9.40
C ASP A 101 3.36 14.19 8.47
N PHE A 102 3.62 13.09 7.76
CA PHE A 102 4.76 13.02 6.86
C PHE A 102 4.55 13.89 5.62
N LYS A 103 5.65 14.51 5.15
CA LYS A 103 5.69 15.47 4.02
C LYS A 103 5.10 14.94 2.69
N SER A 104 4.85 13.65 2.55
CA SER A 104 4.31 13.05 1.33
C SER A 104 3.39 11.88 1.63
N ARG A 105 2.26 11.81 0.95
CA ARG A 105 1.32 10.67 1.04
C ARG A 105 1.66 9.52 0.09
N ASN A 106 2.71 9.67 -0.73
CA ASN A 106 3.11 8.65 -1.68
C ASN A 106 3.98 7.59 -1.00
N ALA A 107 3.48 6.35 -0.93
CA ALA A 107 4.19 5.21 -0.33
C ALA A 107 5.62 5.00 -0.86
N THR A 108 5.88 5.32 -2.13
CA THR A 108 7.24 5.20 -2.71
C THR A 108 8.19 6.24 -2.10
N VAL A 109 7.71 7.46 -1.88
CA VAL A 109 8.50 8.54 -1.27
C VAL A 109 8.73 8.24 0.21
N ILE A 110 7.69 7.80 0.92
CA ILE A 110 7.75 7.38 2.33
C ILE A 110 8.82 6.28 2.49
N ARG A 111 8.74 5.21 1.69
CA ARG A 111 9.68 4.09 1.76
C ARG A 111 11.12 4.50 1.45
N ARG A 112 11.29 5.38 0.46
CA ARG A 112 12.62 5.90 0.10
C ARG A 112 13.23 6.68 1.26
N GLU A 113 12.44 7.52 1.92
CA GLU A 113 12.91 8.31 3.07
C GLU A 113 13.25 7.41 4.25
N TYR A 114 12.38 6.45 4.59
CA TYR A 114 12.64 5.47 5.64
C TYR A 114 13.97 4.74 5.41
N ASN A 115 14.18 4.19 4.20
CA ASN A 115 15.42 3.51 3.84
C ASN A 115 16.65 4.42 3.88
N LYS A 116 16.49 5.73 3.63
CA LYS A 116 17.58 6.70 3.71
C LYS A 116 17.97 6.91 5.18
N ARG A 117 17.00 7.26 6.03
CA ARG A 117 17.23 7.57 7.45
C ARG A 117 17.75 6.35 8.21
N ARG A 118 17.25 5.15 7.90
CA ARG A 118 17.77 3.89 8.47
C ARG A 118 19.23 3.57 8.15
N LYS A 119 19.82 4.19 7.12
CA LYS A 119 21.25 4.04 6.80
C LYS A 119 22.13 5.08 7.49
N GLU A 120 21.51 6.13 8.01
CA GLU A 120 22.18 7.23 8.73
C GLU A 120 22.22 6.96 10.25
N VAL A 121 21.46 5.96 10.72
CA VAL A 121 21.47 5.38 12.08
C VAL A 121 22.35 4.14 12.12
#